data_AF-A0AA38HPZ8-F1
#
_entry.id   AF-A0AA38HPZ8-F1
#
_cell.length_a   1.000
_cell.length_b   1.000
_cell.length_c   1.000
_cell.angle_alpha   90.00
_cell.angle_beta   90.00
_cell.angle_gamma   90.00
#
_symmetry.space_group_name_H-M   'P 1'
#
loop_
_entity.id
_entity.type
_entity.pdbx_description
1 polymer ?
#
loop_
_entity_poly.entity_id
_entity_poly.type
_entity_poly.pdbx_seq_one_letter_code
_entity_poly.pdbx_strand_id
1 'polypeptide(L)'
;METNTYRNLRLTNWALYNEELDDRLETSVQSIPTEYKSIEDIEKTLTIINDSLMSAYEKSCPLKKEGMGKGTPWWNRRLSLLQSGLRKLFNRAKTLRKLETGKPIKNTGKSLRKN
;
A
#
# COMPACT_ATOMS: atom_id res chain seq x y z
N MET A 1 -15.96 -9.11 -5.71
CA MET A 1 -14.83 -8.27 -6.17
C MET A 1 -13.57 -8.89 -5.61
N GLU A 2 -12.75 -9.49 -6.46
CA GLU A 2 -11.49 -10.12 -6.06
C GLU A 2 -10.53 -9.02 -5.56
N THR A 3 -10.14 -9.09 -4.29
CA THR A 3 -9.13 -8.18 -3.76
C THR A 3 -7.77 -8.73 -4.12
N ASN A 4 -7.14 -8.17 -5.15
CA ASN A 4 -5.77 -8.49 -5.49
C ASN A 4 -4.86 -8.14 -4.29
N THR A 5 -4.04 -9.11 -3.86
CA THR A 5 -3.10 -8.92 -2.76
C THR A 5 -1.68 -9.00 -3.29
N TYR A 6 -0.80 -8.14 -2.81
CA TYR A 6 0.59 -8.10 -3.25
C TYR A 6 1.54 -7.83 -2.08
N ARG A 7 2.78 -8.29 -2.18
CA ARG A 7 3.88 -7.93 -1.28
C ARG A 7 4.69 -6.81 -1.90
N ASN A 8 5.10 -5.83 -1.10
CA ASN A 8 5.95 -4.74 -1.56
C ASN A 8 7.34 -4.88 -0.92
N LEU A 9 8.29 -5.39 -1.71
CA LEU A 9 9.67 -5.62 -1.29
C LEU A 9 10.37 -4.37 -0.75
N ARG A 10 9.98 -3.17 -1.21
CA ARG A 10 10.57 -1.91 -0.74
C ARG A 10 10.11 -1.52 0.67
N LEU A 11 9.02 -2.12 1.15
CA LEU A 11 8.42 -1.82 2.46
C LEU A 11 8.58 -2.99 3.43
N THR A 12 9.41 -3.97 3.10
CA THR A 12 9.78 -5.06 4.00
C THR A 12 10.47 -4.47 5.23
N ASN A 13 10.04 -4.91 6.41
CA ASN A 13 10.71 -4.55 7.66
C ASN A 13 11.94 -5.45 7.84
N TRP A 14 13.10 -5.00 7.37
CA TRP A 14 14.35 -5.75 7.45
C TRP A 14 14.84 -5.99 8.88
N ALA A 15 14.53 -5.09 9.83
CA ALA A 15 14.90 -5.29 11.24
C ALA A 15 14.12 -6.47 11.83
N LEU A 16 12.80 -6.50 11.62
CA LEU A 16 11.95 -7.62 12.04
C LEU A 16 12.28 -8.91 11.29
N TYR A 17 12.67 -8.82 10.02
CA TYR A 17 13.14 -9.98 9.27
C TYR A 17 14.38 -10.61 9.92
N ASN A 18 15.38 -9.80 10.25
CA ASN A 18 16.61 -10.30 10.86
C ASN A 18 16.35 -10.89 12.25
N GLU A 19 15.57 -10.20 13.09
CA GLU A 19 15.18 -10.70 14.42
C GLU A 19 14.44 -12.04 14.32
N GLU A 20 13.43 -12.13 13.45
CA GLU A 20 12.66 -13.36 13.27
C GLU A 20 13.50 -14.49 12.66
N LEU A 21 14.43 -14.17 11.77
CA LEU A 21 15.31 -15.14 11.15
C LEU A 21 16.31 -15.69 12.18
N ASP A 22 16.86 -14.84 13.04
CA ASP A 22 17.81 -15.23 14.08
C ASP A 22 17.14 -16.19 15.09
N ASP A 23 15.97 -15.81 15.62
CA ASP A 23 15.16 -16.66 16.52
C ASP A 23 14.86 -18.03 15.91
N ARG A 24 14.52 -18.06 14.61
CA ARG A 24 14.21 -19.30 13.88
C ARG A 24 15.45 -20.14 13.65
N LEU A 25 16.55 -19.50 13.28
CA LEU A 25 17.81 -20.19 13.05
C LEU A 25 18.31 -20.80 14.36
N GLU A 26 18.34 -20.06 15.46
CA GLU A 26 18.71 -20.59 16.78
C GLU A 26 17.88 -21.83 17.17
N THR A 27 16.57 -21.78 16.94
CA THR A 27 15.68 -22.93 17.20
C THR A 27 16.00 -24.11 16.26
N SER A 28 16.25 -23.82 14.99
CA SER A 28 16.47 -24.83 13.95
C SER A 28 17.87 -25.44 13.95
N VAL A 29 18.87 -24.78 14.55
CA VAL A 29 20.26 -25.26 14.65
C VAL A 29 20.32 -26.62 15.35
N GLN A 30 19.43 -26.89 16.30
CA GLN A 30 19.33 -28.20 16.95
C GLN A 30 18.89 -29.32 15.99
N SER A 31 18.20 -28.98 14.90
CA SER A 31 17.69 -29.92 13.89
C SER A 31 18.66 -30.08 12.71
N ILE A 32 19.70 -29.26 12.62
CA ILE A 32 20.72 -29.33 11.57
C ILE A 32 21.80 -30.34 12.00
N PRO A 33 22.03 -31.41 11.22
CA PRO A 33 23.09 -32.37 11.50
C PRO A 33 24.47 -31.70 11.48
N THR A 34 25.33 -32.06 12.43
CA THR A 34 26.73 -31.59 12.47
C THR A 34 27.58 -32.21 11.35
N GLU A 35 27.18 -33.39 10.86
CA GLU A 35 27.81 -34.09 9.74
C GLU A 35 26.73 -34.52 8.74
N TYR A 36 26.99 -34.28 7.44
CA TYR A 36 26.13 -34.72 6.35
C TYR A 36 26.59 -36.10 5.86
N LYS A 37 25.80 -37.13 6.14
CA LYS A 37 26.14 -38.53 5.79
C LYS A 37 25.37 -39.01 4.56
N SER A 38 24.26 -38.36 4.27
CA SER A 38 23.40 -38.66 3.12
C SER A 38 22.97 -37.38 2.39
N ILE A 39 22.61 -37.53 1.12
CA ILE A 39 21.91 -36.50 0.34
C ILE A 39 20.61 -36.09 1.05
N GLU A 40 19.95 -37.03 1.72
CA GLU A 40 18.71 -36.78 2.46
C GLU A 40 18.93 -35.80 3.64
N ASP A 41 20.11 -35.84 4.28
CA ASP A 41 20.46 -34.88 5.34
C ASP A 41 20.58 -33.46 4.77
N ILE A 42 21.14 -33.35 3.57
CA ILE A 42 21.27 -32.08 2.85
C ILE A 42 19.87 -31.55 2.48
N GLU A 43 19.02 -32.38 1.90
CA GLU A 43 17.66 -31.97 1.52
C GLU A 43 16.82 -31.53 2.74
N LYS A 44 16.93 -32.26 3.86
CA LYS A 44 16.26 -31.89 5.12
C LYS A 44 16.74 -30.54 5.62
N THR A 45 18.05 -30.30 5.65
CA THR A 45 18.58 -29.00 6.09
C THR A 45 18.19 -27.86 5.16
N LEU A 46 18.21 -28.07 3.84
CA LEU A 46 17.72 -27.08 2.88
C LEU A 46 16.25 -26.74 3.10
N THR A 47 15.43 -27.73 3.42
CA THR A 47 14.01 -27.52 3.72
C THR A 47 13.86 -26.63 4.96
N ILE A 48 14.57 -26.95 6.04
CA ILE A 48 14.56 -26.18 7.29
C ILE A 48 15.00 -24.72 7.06
N ILE A 49 16.08 -24.51 6.31
CA ILE A 49 16.60 -23.17 6.02
C ILE A 49 15.62 -22.40 5.13
N ASN A 50 15.05 -23.04 4.10
CA ASN A 50 14.09 -22.36 3.23
C ASN A 50 12.81 -22.00 3.97
N ASP A 51 12.30 -22.88 4.84
CA ASP A 51 11.10 -22.63 5.62
C ASP A 51 11.30 -21.50 6.63
N SER A 52 12.46 -21.45 7.28
CA SER A 52 12.80 -20.35 8.19
C SER A 52 12.93 -19.01 7.44
N LEU A 53 13.62 -19.01 6.29
CA LEU A 53 13.76 -17.83 5.42
C LEU A 53 12.41 -17.31 4.93
N MET A 54 11.58 -18.21 4.40
CA MET A 54 10.27 -17.87 3.89
C MET A 54 9.37 -17.36 5.01
N SER A 55 9.31 -18.04 6.15
CA SER A 55 8.46 -17.61 7.27
C SER A 55 8.86 -16.23 7.81
N ALA A 56 10.16 -15.96 7.97
CA ALA A 56 10.66 -14.66 8.39
C ALA A 56 10.31 -13.56 7.36
N TYR A 57 10.43 -13.87 6.07
CA TYR A 57 10.03 -12.97 4.98
C TYR A 57 8.52 -12.69 4.98
N GLU A 58 7.69 -13.71 5.15
CA GLU A 58 6.24 -13.53 5.14
C GLU A 58 5.74 -12.69 6.32
N LYS A 59 6.38 -12.81 7.49
CA LYS A 59 6.09 -12.01 8.68
C LYS A 59 6.55 -10.55 8.51
N SER A 60 7.75 -10.34 7.95
CA SER A 60 8.33 -9.02 7.73
C SER A 60 7.78 -8.27 6.51
N CYS A 61 7.21 -8.98 5.54
CA CYS A 61 6.58 -8.45 4.33
C CYS A 61 5.11 -8.89 4.24
N PRO A 62 4.22 -8.31 5.07
CA PRO A 62 2.81 -8.69 5.08
C PRO A 62 2.13 -8.33 3.76
N LEU A 63 1.19 -9.17 3.34
CA LEU A 63 0.38 -8.95 2.15
C LEU A 63 -0.41 -7.64 2.28
N LYS A 64 -0.24 -6.76 1.29
CA LYS A 64 -1.05 -5.57 1.15
C LYS A 64 -2.22 -5.87 0.23
N LYS A 65 -3.41 -5.50 0.68
CA LYS A 65 -4.57 -5.43 -0.19
C LYS A 65 -4.35 -4.25 -1.12
N GLU A 66 -4.47 -4.47 -2.42
CA GLU A 66 -4.63 -3.38 -3.36
C GLU A 66 -5.91 -2.66 -2.95
N GLY A 67 -5.76 -1.50 -2.34
CA GLY A 67 -6.91 -0.71 -1.94
C GLY A 67 -7.72 -0.43 -3.19
N MET A 68 -9.02 -0.75 -3.18
CA MET A 68 -9.94 -0.07 -4.08
C MET A 68 -9.62 1.42 -3.92
N GLY A 69 -9.13 2.03 -5.01
CA GLY A 69 -8.68 3.42 -4.96
C GLY A 69 -9.71 4.26 -4.23
N LYS A 70 -9.28 5.20 -3.38
CA LYS A 70 -10.14 6.05 -2.53
C LYS A 70 -11.09 6.97 -3.33
N GLY A 71 -11.51 6.60 -4.54
CA GLY A 71 -12.59 7.20 -5.27
C GLY A 71 -13.89 6.52 -4.87
N THR A 72 -14.80 7.29 -4.30
CA THR A 72 -16.20 6.89 -4.11
C THR A 72 -16.71 6.23 -5.39
N PRO A 73 -17.50 5.13 -5.36
CA PRO A 73 -17.85 4.37 -6.57
C PRO A 73 -18.50 5.19 -7.70
N TRP A 74 -19.16 6.30 -7.34
CA TRP A 74 -19.78 7.24 -8.28
C TRP A 74 -18.85 8.39 -8.70
N TRP A 75 -17.71 8.59 -8.02
CA TRP A 75 -16.74 9.65 -8.31
C TRP A 75 -15.58 9.12 -9.16
N ASN A 76 -15.66 9.34 -10.48
CA ASN A 76 -14.64 8.90 -11.43
C ASN A 76 -13.74 10.05 -11.94
N ARG A 77 -12.63 9.69 -12.59
CA ARG A 77 -11.66 10.65 -13.15
C ARG A 77 -12.30 11.66 -14.11
N ARG A 78 -13.30 11.25 -14.90
CA ARG A 78 -14.01 12.13 -15.83
C ARG A 78 -14.77 13.23 -15.09
N LEU A 79 -15.48 12.88 -14.01
CA LEU A 79 -16.15 13.86 -13.15
C LEU A 79 -15.17 14.83 -12.49
N SER A 80 -14.02 14.37 -12.03
CA SER A 80 -12.96 15.25 -11.51
C SER A 80 -12.47 16.27 -12.55
N LEU A 81 -12.27 15.84 -13.80
CA LEU A 81 -11.85 16.72 -14.89
C LEU A 81 -12.94 17.76 -15.23
N LEU A 82 -14.20 17.32 -15.35
CA LEU A 82 -15.35 18.21 -15.57
C LEU A 82 -15.47 19.25 -14.45
N GLN A 83 -15.39 18.83 -13.19
CA GLN A 83 -15.47 19.73 -12.05
C GLN A 83 -14.31 20.74 -12.04
N SER A 84 -13.10 20.32 -12.39
CA SER A 84 -11.94 21.22 -12.54
C SER A 84 -12.17 22.27 -13.63
N GLY A 85 -12.68 21.86 -14.79
CA GLY A 85 -13.04 22.76 -15.89
C GLY A 85 -14.09 23.80 -15.46
N LEU A 86 -15.18 23.34 -14.83
CA LEU A 86 -16.22 24.22 -14.29
C LEU A 86 -15.67 25.22 -13.27
N ARG A 87 -14.80 24.79 -12.36
CA ARG A 87 -14.15 25.69 -11.38
C ARG A 87 -13.29 26.76 -12.05
N LYS A 88 -12.53 26.40 -13.09
CA LYS A 88 -11.71 27.37 -13.85
C LYS A 88 -12.59 28.43 -14.51
N LEU A 89 -13.65 28.02 -15.20
CA LEU A 89 -14.59 28.93 -15.85
C LEU A 89 -15.30 29.84 -14.83
N PHE A 90 -15.79 29.26 -13.74
CA PHE A 90 -16.43 30.02 -12.67
C PHE A 90 -15.48 31.05 -12.03
N ASN A 91 -14.25 30.65 -11.75
CA ASN A 91 -13.24 31.57 -11.20
C ASN A 91 -12.89 32.69 -12.17
N ARG A 92 -12.78 32.40 -13.48
CA ARG A 92 -12.56 33.41 -14.52
C ARG A 92 -13.70 34.42 -14.55
N ALA A 93 -14.95 33.95 -14.58
CA ALA A 93 -16.14 34.82 -14.54
C ALA A 93 -16.19 35.65 -13.24
N LYS A 94 -15.83 35.05 -12.11
CA LYS A 94 -15.75 35.73 -10.81
C LYS A 94 -14.71 36.84 -10.80
N THR A 95 -13.54 36.61 -11.38
CA THR A 95 -12.49 37.63 -11.50
C THR A 95 -12.92 38.77 -12.40
N LEU A 96 -13.47 38.47 -13.59
CA LEU A 96 -13.98 39.48 -14.52
C LEU A 96 -15.07 40.35 -13.88
N ARG A 97 -16.07 39.73 -13.25
CA ARG A 97 -17.15 40.48 -12.58
C ARG A 97 -16.65 41.33 -11.42
N LYS A 98 -15.63 40.87 -10.68
CA LYS A 98 -15.00 41.64 -9.61
C LYS A 98 -14.33 42.89 -10.17
N LEU A 99 -13.67 42.78 -11.32
CA LEU A 99 -13.04 43.91 -12.02
C LEU A 99 -14.09 44.91 -12.52
N GLU A 100 -15.21 44.44 -13.07
CA GLU A 100 -16.24 45.30 -13.66
C GLU A 100 -17.14 45.99 -12.62
N THR A 101 -17.50 45.30 -11.53
CA THR A 101 -18.57 45.76 -10.62
C THR A 101 -18.11 45.96 -9.17
N GLY A 102 -16.87 45.63 -8.83
CA GLY A 102 -16.35 45.65 -7.46
C GLY A 102 -17.01 44.66 -6.49
N LYS A 103 -18.06 43.93 -6.91
CA LYS A 103 -18.89 43.07 -6.04
C LYS A 103 -18.62 41.57 -6.29
N PRO A 104 -18.14 40.81 -5.30
CA PRO A 104 -17.81 39.39 -5.49
C PRO A 104 -19.05 38.52 -5.78
N ILE A 105 -18.91 37.53 -6.68
CA ILE A 105 -19.95 36.49 -6.87
C ILE A 105 -20.07 35.68 -5.57
N LYS A 106 -21.25 35.70 -4.95
CA LYS A 106 -21.57 34.90 -3.76
C LYS A 106 -21.66 33.43 -4.18
N ASN A 107 -20.92 32.56 -3.49
CA ASN A 107 -20.95 31.12 -3.75
C ASN A 107 -22.11 30.52 -2.95
N THR A 108 -23.22 30.19 -3.60
CA THR A 108 -24.45 29.68 -2.97
C THR A 108 -24.34 28.23 -2.46
N GLY A 109 -23.25 27.52 -2.77
CA GLY A 109 -23.04 26.11 -2.42
C GLY A 109 -22.34 25.83 -1.08
N LYS A 110 -22.18 26.81 -0.17
CA LYS A 110 -21.53 26.57 1.14
C LYS A 110 -22.28 25.59 2.06
N SER A 111 -23.52 25.23 1.72
CA SER A 111 -24.37 24.35 2.55
C SER A 111 -24.10 22.85 2.42
N LEU A 112 -23.31 22.40 1.44
CA LEU A 112 -23.13 20.96 1.14
C LEU A 112 -21.74 20.40 1.53
N ARG A 113 -20.95 21.12 2.34
CA ARG A 113 -19.65 20.66 2.86
C ARG A 113 -19.69 20.40 4.36
N LYS A 114 -20.73 19.70 4.81
CA LYS A 114 -20.74 19.00 6.10
C LYS A 114 -20.98 17.53 5.79
N ASN A 115 -20.23 16.69 6.48
CA ASN A 115 -20.02 15.24 6.31
C ASN A 115 -18.76 14.93 5.50
#